data_AF-A0A8T3Z306-F1
#
_entry.id   AF-A0A8T3Z306-F1
#
_cell.length_a   1.000
_cell.length_b   1.000
_cell.length_c   1.000
_cell.angle_alpha   90.00
_cell.angle_beta   90.00
_cell.angle_gamma   90.00
#
_symmetry.space_group_name_H-M   'P 1'
#
loop_
_entity.id
_entity.type
_entity.pdbx_description
1 polymer ?
#
loop_
_entity_poly.entity_id
_entity_poly.type
_entity_poly.pdbx_seq_one_letter_code
_entity_poly.pdbx_strand_id
1 'polypeptide(L)'
;MENNTLKMVIVGILVLTILASGCISSYAGTKTNSDGVMSFDYPGFFNKHPNEINNSKMQEVAYLVSSDTYNPQYIIVTKNKTDISSSGLRDETVSKNNNSSTSEVLSTATVTNHNNVVVETIRMTIVLKENGEKTSHNLMYFKINNTVY
;
A
#
# COMPACT_ATOMS: atom_id res chain seq x y z
N MET A 1 -7.38 43.13 15.26
CA MET A 1 -7.93 42.15 14.29
C MET A 1 -6.81 41.20 13.95
N GLU A 2 -6.82 40.03 14.60
CA GLU A 2 -5.80 38.99 14.42
C GLU A 2 -5.99 38.30 13.07
N ASN A 3 -4.88 38.17 12.35
CA ASN A 3 -4.80 37.60 11.02
C ASN A 3 -4.44 36.11 11.18
N ASN A 4 -5.45 35.24 11.28
CA ASN A 4 -5.22 33.80 11.40
C ASN A 4 -5.01 33.20 10.01
N THR A 5 -3.75 33.21 9.58
CA THR A 5 -3.26 32.45 8.42
C THR A 5 -3.52 30.97 8.67
N LEU A 6 -4.56 30.44 8.02
CA LEU A 6 -4.93 29.02 8.04
C LEU A 6 -3.73 28.19 7.53
N LYS A 7 -3.02 27.52 8.43
CA LYS A 7 -2.01 26.52 8.07
C LYS A 7 -2.73 25.34 7.41
N MET A 8 -2.73 25.33 6.09
CA MET A 8 -3.22 24.24 5.27
C MET A 8 -2.31 23.02 5.49
N VAL A 9 -2.74 22.10 6.35
CA VAL A 9 -2.13 20.77 6.48
C VAL A 9 -2.53 19.98 5.25
N ILE A 10 -1.57 19.66 4.39
CA ILE A 10 -1.75 18.86 3.18
C ILE A 10 -2.08 17.42 3.63
N VAL A 11 -3.36 17.05 3.60
CA VAL A 11 -3.81 15.66 3.77
C VAL A 11 -3.73 15.00 2.40
N GLY A 12 -2.73 14.14 2.19
CA GLY A 12 -2.59 13.36 0.97
C GLY A 12 -3.68 12.28 0.92
N ILE A 13 -4.73 12.52 0.13
CA ILE A 13 -5.81 11.54 -0.08
C ILE A 13 -5.30 10.48 -1.06
N LEU A 14 -4.90 9.29 -0.61
CA LEU A 14 -4.67 8.17 -1.53
C LEU A 14 -6.02 7.58 -1.94
N VAL A 15 -6.62 8.08 -3.02
CA VAL A 15 -7.86 7.52 -3.57
C VAL A 15 -7.55 6.19 -4.27
N LEU A 16 -7.69 5.08 -3.55
CA LEU A 16 -7.63 3.73 -4.11
C LEU A 16 -8.98 3.40 -4.77
N THR A 17 -9.19 3.80 -6.03
CA THR A 17 -10.37 3.35 -6.79
C THR A 17 -10.18 1.89 -7.20
N ILE A 18 -10.55 0.95 -6.32
CA ILE A 18 -10.68 -0.46 -6.67
C ILE A 18 -11.94 -0.57 -7.55
N LEU A 19 -11.78 -0.48 -8.87
CA LEU A 19 -12.82 -0.84 -9.84
C LEU A 19 -12.93 -2.38 -9.90
N ALA A 20 -13.38 -2.99 -8.81
CA ALA A 20 -13.95 -4.33 -8.87
C ALA A 20 -15.43 -4.15 -9.21
N SER A 21 -15.85 -4.67 -10.36
CA SER A 21 -17.25 -4.71 -10.80
C SER A 21 -18.06 -5.61 -9.85
N GLY A 22 -18.48 -5.05 -8.74
CA GLY A 22 -19.38 -5.64 -7.77
C GLY A 22 -19.94 -4.51 -6.94
N CYS A 23 -21.26 -4.35 -6.93
CA CYS A 23 -21.96 -3.31 -6.19
C CYS A 23 -21.47 -3.28 -4.73
N ILE A 24 -20.74 -2.23 -4.33
CA ILE A 24 -20.41 -2.01 -2.92
C ILE A 24 -21.66 -1.38 -2.29
N SER A 25 -22.55 -2.24 -1.80
CA SER A 25 -23.68 -1.84 -0.97
C SER A 25 -23.17 -1.33 0.39
N SER A 26 -23.57 -0.11 0.72
CA SER A 26 -23.28 0.69 1.93
C SER A 26 -21.87 1.30 2.00
N TYR A 27 -21.83 2.64 1.96
CA TYR A 27 -20.65 3.44 2.28
C TYR A 27 -20.25 3.17 3.74
N ALA A 28 -19.27 2.29 3.98
CA ALA A 28 -18.71 2.07 5.31
C ALA A 28 -17.87 3.26 5.83
N GLY A 29 -17.92 4.43 5.17
CA GLY A 29 -17.04 5.56 5.43
C GLY A 29 -15.57 5.26 5.11
N THR A 30 -14.70 6.22 5.40
CA THR A 30 -13.24 6.04 5.38
C THR A 30 -12.69 6.14 6.81
N LYS A 31 -11.59 5.44 7.07
CA LYS A 31 -10.77 5.55 8.28
C LYS A 31 -9.40 6.06 7.87
N THR A 32 -8.69 6.73 8.77
CA THR A 32 -7.36 7.29 8.50
C THR A 32 -6.33 6.62 9.39
N ASN A 33 -5.17 6.28 8.83
CA ASN A 33 -3.98 5.89 9.57
C ASN A 33 -2.89 6.95 9.36
N SER A 34 -2.07 7.20 10.38
CA SER A 34 -0.87 8.02 10.26
C SER A 34 0.26 7.45 11.11
N ASP A 35 1.48 7.50 10.58
CA ASP A 35 2.72 7.19 11.30
C ASP A 35 3.49 8.46 11.74
N GLY A 36 2.85 9.63 11.60
CA GLY A 36 3.45 10.94 11.87
C GLY A 36 4.24 11.55 10.70
N VAL A 37 4.61 10.76 9.68
CA VAL A 37 5.30 11.23 8.47
C VAL A 37 4.35 11.22 7.27
N MET A 38 3.58 10.15 7.13
CA MET A 38 2.54 9.95 6.14
C MET A 38 1.19 9.74 6.85
N SER A 39 0.12 10.11 6.17
CA SER A 39 -1.23 9.67 6.47
C SER A 39 -1.90 9.14 5.21
N PHE A 40 -2.78 8.16 5.37
CA PHE A 40 -3.59 7.65 4.27
C PHE A 40 -4.97 7.22 4.77
N ASP A 41 -5.95 7.41 3.90
CA ASP A 41 -7.31 6.95 4.11
C ASP A 41 -7.49 5.54 3.55
N TYR A 42 -8.32 4.75 4.20
CA TYR A 42 -8.67 3.39 3.78
C TYR A 42 -10.16 3.11 4.04
N PRO A 43 -10.77 2.15 3.33
CA PRO A 43 -12.20 1.89 3.46
C PRO A 43 -12.57 1.43 4.88
N GLY A 44 -13.71 1.92 5.40
CA GLY A 44 -14.10 1.68 6.79
C GLY A 44 -14.42 0.22 7.16
N PHE A 45 -14.64 -0.63 6.15
CA PHE A 45 -14.79 -2.07 6.34
C PHE A 45 -13.47 -2.82 6.53
N PHE A 46 -12.32 -2.14 6.52
CA PHE A 46 -11.06 -2.71 6.99
C PHE A 46 -10.86 -2.45 8.49
N ASN A 47 -10.29 -3.44 9.16
CA ASN A 47 -9.91 -3.35 10.57
C ASN A 47 -8.40 -3.47 10.69
N LYS A 48 -7.83 -2.68 11.61
CA LYS A 48 -6.40 -2.75 11.92
C LYS A 48 -6.15 -3.98 12.78
N HIS A 49 -5.19 -4.79 12.37
CA HIS A 49 -4.76 -5.96 13.12
C HIS A 49 -3.36 -5.73 13.69
N PRO A 50 -3.08 -6.26 14.90
CA PRO A 50 -1.72 -6.25 15.43
C PRO A 50 -0.87 -7.22 14.61
N ASN A 51 0.14 -6.70 13.93
CA ASN A 51 1.20 -7.47 13.31
C ASN A 51 2.52 -6.75 13.58
N GLU A 52 3.61 -7.51 13.73
CA GLU A 52 4.89 -6.97 14.16
C GLU A 52 5.97 -7.22 13.10
N ILE A 53 5.87 -6.49 11.98
CA ILE A 53 7.04 -6.34 11.10
C ILE A 53 7.88 -5.19 11.63
N ASN A 54 8.98 -5.49 12.29
CA ASN A 54 9.97 -4.49 12.69
C ASN A 54 11.38 -5.08 12.66
N ASN A 55 12.08 -4.90 11.55
CA ASN A 55 13.45 -5.39 11.37
C ASN A 55 14.40 -4.27 10.90
N SER A 56 15.63 -4.61 10.54
CA SER A 56 16.65 -3.65 10.11
C SER A 56 16.32 -2.93 8.80
N LYS A 57 15.46 -3.49 7.96
CA LYS A 57 15.09 -2.95 6.64
C LYS A 57 13.69 -2.37 6.57
N MET A 58 12.75 -2.87 7.35
CA MET A 58 11.32 -2.53 7.24
C MET A 58 10.68 -2.37 8.60
N GLN A 59 9.68 -1.49 8.66
CA GLN A 59 8.77 -1.34 9.79
C GLN A 59 7.34 -1.23 9.31
N GLU A 60 6.43 -1.97 9.92
CA GLU A 60 5.00 -1.87 9.68
C GLU A 60 4.46 -0.52 10.14
N VAL A 61 3.59 0.04 9.32
CA VAL A 61 2.77 1.23 9.63
C VAL A 61 1.32 0.81 9.84
N ALA A 62 0.83 -0.11 9.00
CA ALA A 62 -0.50 -0.67 9.12
C ALA A 62 -0.58 -2.07 8.52
N TYR A 63 -1.25 -2.96 9.24
CA TYR A 63 -1.79 -4.20 8.72
C TYR A 63 -3.31 -4.15 8.82
N LEU A 64 -3.99 -4.13 7.68
CA LEU A 64 -5.43 -3.95 7.57
C LEU A 64 -6.05 -5.18 6.89
N VAL A 65 -7.11 -5.70 7.48
CA VAL A 65 -7.86 -6.85 6.96
C VAL A 65 -9.31 -6.46 6.73
N SER A 66 -9.88 -6.79 5.58
CA SER A 66 -11.30 -6.54 5.30
C SER A 66 -12.19 -7.40 6.19
N SER A 67 -13.38 -6.90 6.53
CA SER A 67 -14.39 -7.66 7.28
C SER A 67 -14.95 -8.89 6.55
N ASP A 68 -14.70 -9.07 5.26
CA ASP A 68 -15.11 -10.28 4.53
C ASP A 68 -14.25 -11.48 4.97
N THR A 69 -14.88 -12.45 5.63
CA THR A 69 -14.22 -13.67 6.13
C THR A 69 -14.07 -14.76 5.08
N TYR A 70 -14.80 -14.69 3.97
CA TYR A 70 -14.74 -15.70 2.90
C TYR A 70 -13.68 -15.35 1.85
N ASN A 71 -13.55 -14.07 1.52
CA ASN A 71 -12.54 -13.56 0.58
C ASN A 71 -11.81 -12.35 1.19
N PRO A 72 -10.99 -12.56 2.22
CA PRO A 72 -10.32 -11.47 2.91
C PRO A 72 -9.37 -10.73 1.97
N GLN A 73 -9.44 -9.41 1.99
CA GLN A 73 -8.51 -8.50 1.36
C GLN A 73 -7.58 -7.93 2.43
N TYR A 74 -6.34 -7.70 2.02
CA TYR A 74 -5.28 -7.23 2.89
C TYR A 74 -4.67 -5.95 2.33
N ILE A 75 -4.45 -4.96 3.20
CA ILE A 75 -3.61 -3.81 2.89
C ILE A 75 -2.50 -3.80 3.92
N ILE A 76 -1.26 -3.90 3.42
CA ILE A 76 -0.06 -3.84 4.24
C ILE A 76 0.69 -2.59 3.83
N VAL A 77 0.95 -1.72 4.80
CA VAL A 77 1.76 -0.52 4.62
C VAL A 77 2.97 -0.65 5.51
N THR A 78 4.15 -0.58 4.89
CA THR A 78 5.43 -0.62 5.57
C THR A 78 6.24 0.59 5.16
N LYS A 79 7.14 1.04 6.03
CA LYS A 79 8.22 1.96 5.66
C LYS A 79 9.53 1.21 5.56
N ASN A 80 10.30 1.54 4.54
CA ASN A 80 11.65 1.08 4.34
C ASN A 80 12.61 1.95 5.16
N LYS A 81 13.53 1.30 5.90
CA LYS A 81 14.54 1.94 6.75
C LYS A 81 15.89 2.13 6.06
N THR A 82 16.01 1.72 4.80
CA THR A 82 17.23 1.82 3.99
C THR A 82 17.13 3.00 3.03
N ASP A 83 18.28 3.41 2.46
CA ASP A 83 18.36 4.51 1.49
C ASP A 83 17.96 4.11 0.05
N ILE A 84 17.30 2.97 -0.13
CA ILE A 84 16.86 2.51 -1.46
C ILE A 84 15.83 3.46 -2.07
N SER A 85 15.91 3.69 -3.38
CA SER A 85 14.88 4.44 -4.10
C SER A 85 13.63 3.58 -4.33
N SER A 86 12.48 4.22 -4.55
CA SER A 86 11.24 3.52 -4.92
C SER A 86 11.41 2.65 -6.17
N SER A 87 12.15 3.15 -7.17
CA SER A 87 12.44 2.39 -8.40
C SER A 87 13.39 1.22 -8.13
N GLY A 88 14.39 1.40 -7.27
CA GLY A 88 15.30 0.32 -6.88
C GLY A 88 14.57 -0.79 -6.13
N LEU A 89 13.63 -0.44 -5.24
CA LEU A 89 12.80 -1.40 -4.51
C LEU A 89 11.84 -2.16 -5.44
N ARG A 90 11.26 -1.48 -6.43
CA ARG A 90 10.49 -2.09 -7.52
C ARG A 90 11.34 -3.12 -8.27
N ASP A 91 12.52 -2.71 -8.73
CA ASP A 91 13.40 -3.55 -9.56
C ASP A 91 13.92 -4.77 -8.78
N GLU A 92 14.28 -4.61 -7.50
CA GLU A 92 14.64 -5.72 -6.61
C GLU A 92 13.47 -6.71 -6.47
N THR A 93 12.24 -6.19 -6.31
CA THR A 93 11.04 -7.02 -6.17
C THR A 93 10.74 -7.78 -7.46
N VAL A 94 10.83 -7.14 -8.63
CA VAL A 94 10.66 -7.78 -9.93
C VAL A 94 11.70 -8.88 -10.12
N SER A 95 12.99 -8.58 -9.86
CA SER A 95 14.06 -9.55 -10.00
C SER A 95 13.84 -10.78 -9.11
N LYS A 96 13.44 -10.57 -7.85
CA LYS A 96 13.18 -11.67 -6.92
C LYS A 96 12.02 -12.56 -7.37
N ASN A 97 10.96 -11.96 -7.92
CA ASN A 97 9.77 -12.71 -8.34
C ASN A 97 9.93 -13.40 -9.71
N ASN A 98 10.70 -12.84 -10.63
CA ASN A 98 11.05 -13.52 -11.88
C ASN A 98 11.89 -14.78 -11.65
N ASN A 99 12.65 -14.83 -10.56
CA ASN A 99 13.45 -15.99 -10.16
C ASN A 99 12.68 -16.99 -9.27
N SER A 100 11.39 -16.76 -9.02
CA SER A 100 10.57 -17.60 -8.15
C SER A 100 9.61 -18.45 -8.98
N SER A 101 9.54 -19.75 -8.68
CA SER A 101 8.62 -20.68 -9.37
C SER A 101 7.16 -20.53 -8.94
N THR A 102 6.89 -19.72 -7.92
CA THR A 102 5.56 -19.54 -7.32
C THR A 102 5.00 -18.14 -7.55
N SER A 103 5.61 -17.32 -8.41
CA SER A 103 5.17 -15.95 -8.65
C SER A 103 5.30 -15.57 -10.11
N GLU A 104 4.42 -14.68 -10.56
CA GLU A 104 4.39 -14.18 -11.93
C GLU A 104 4.13 -12.67 -11.91
N VAL A 105 5.09 -11.89 -12.43
CA VAL A 105 4.92 -10.45 -12.64
C VAL A 105 4.05 -10.24 -13.89
N LEU A 106 2.90 -9.61 -13.73
CA LEU A 106 1.95 -9.36 -14.82
C LEU A 106 2.21 -8.01 -15.49
N SER A 107 2.51 -6.98 -14.71
CA SER A 107 2.82 -5.64 -15.23
C SER A 107 3.59 -4.80 -14.21
N THR A 108 4.33 -3.83 -14.72
CA THR A 108 4.95 -2.77 -13.95
C THR A 108 4.67 -1.43 -14.61
N ALA A 109 4.58 -0.36 -13.82
CA ALA A 109 4.46 0.99 -14.34
C ALA A 109 5.01 2.03 -13.36
N THR A 110 5.55 3.12 -13.89
CA THR A 110 5.83 4.34 -13.14
C THR A 110 4.73 5.35 -13.43
N VAL A 111 4.03 5.80 -12.40
CA VAL A 111 2.94 6.78 -12.52
C VAL A 111 3.17 7.95 -11.58
N THR A 112 2.60 9.10 -11.89
CA THR A 112 2.56 10.24 -10.96
C THR A 112 1.13 10.41 -10.46
N ASN A 113 0.93 10.39 -9.14
CA ASN A 113 -0.41 10.54 -8.56
C ASN A 113 -0.84 12.03 -8.54
N HIS A 114 -2.08 12.31 -8.15
CA HIS A 114 -2.60 13.69 -8.09
C HIS A 114 -1.86 14.60 -7.09
N ASN A 115 -1.06 14.04 -6.17
CA ASN A 115 -0.21 14.77 -5.23
C ASN A 115 1.20 15.02 -5.79
N ASN A 116 1.42 14.79 -7.09
CA ASN A 116 2.72 14.87 -7.75
C ASN A 116 3.78 13.91 -7.15
N VAL A 117 3.34 12.83 -6.51
CA VAL A 117 4.24 11.79 -6.02
C VAL A 117 4.44 10.75 -7.12
N VAL A 118 5.70 10.46 -7.42
CA VAL A 118 6.06 9.34 -8.31
C VAL A 118 5.82 8.03 -7.55
N VAL A 119 5.04 7.15 -8.16
CA VAL A 119 4.67 5.85 -7.63
C VAL A 119 5.09 4.76 -8.60
N GLU A 120 5.84 3.79 -8.08
CA GLU A 120 6.27 2.61 -8.79
C GLU A 120 5.31 1.46 -8.49
N THR A 121 4.73 0.86 -9.52
CA THR A 121 3.66 -0.13 -9.36
C THR A 121 4.09 -1.48 -9.92
N ILE A 122 3.64 -2.55 -9.26
CA ILE A 122 3.77 -3.93 -9.73
C ILE A 122 2.42 -4.60 -9.54
N ARG A 123 1.92 -5.24 -10.60
CA ARG A 123 0.83 -6.22 -10.51
C ARG A 123 1.40 -7.61 -10.69
N MET A 124 1.06 -8.52 -9.79
CA MET A 124 1.59 -9.87 -9.84
C MET A 124 0.64 -10.91 -9.24
N THR A 125 0.94 -12.17 -9.51
CA THR A 125 0.26 -13.29 -8.84
C THR A 125 1.25 -14.14 -8.08
N ILE A 126 0.80 -14.71 -6.97
CA ILE A 126 1.61 -15.59 -6.11
C ILE A 126 0.80 -16.83 -5.79
N VAL A 127 1.37 -18.00 -6.04
CA VAL A 127 0.83 -19.30 -5.63
C VAL A 127 1.35 -19.61 -4.22
N LEU A 128 0.47 -19.63 -3.23
CA LEU A 128 0.83 -19.94 -1.86
C LEU A 128 1.26 -21.41 -1.73
N LYS A 129 2.44 -21.64 -1.17
CA LYS A 129 2.99 -23.01 -1.04
C LYS A 129 2.17 -23.91 -0.12
N GLU A 130 1.46 -23.32 0.84
CA GLU A 130 0.74 -24.04 1.88
C GLU A 130 -0.54 -24.71 1.37
N ASN A 131 -1.27 -24.04 0.46
CA ASN A 131 -2.58 -24.50 -0.03
C ASN A 131 -2.70 -24.49 -1.57
N GLY A 132 -1.67 -24.07 -2.31
CA GLY A 132 -1.68 -23.99 -3.77
C GLY A 132 -2.55 -22.86 -4.33
N GLU A 133 -3.08 -21.99 -3.47
CA GLU A 133 -3.99 -20.92 -3.87
C GLU A 133 -3.26 -19.81 -4.64
N LYS A 134 -3.81 -19.40 -5.78
CA LYS A 134 -3.29 -18.28 -6.58
C LYS A 134 -3.91 -16.97 -6.11
N THR A 135 -3.08 -16.13 -5.53
CA THR A 135 -3.45 -14.79 -5.01
C THR A 135 -2.98 -13.69 -5.97
N SER A 136 -3.70 -12.55 -5.99
CA SER A 136 -3.34 -11.37 -6.78
C SER A 136 -2.81 -10.27 -5.86
N HIS A 137 -1.70 -9.65 -6.24
CA HIS A 137 -1.03 -8.62 -5.47
C HIS A 137 -0.83 -7.37 -6.32
N ASN A 138 -1.10 -6.21 -5.71
CA ASN A 138 -0.79 -4.90 -6.29
C ASN A 138 0.13 -4.18 -5.32
N LEU A 139 1.37 -3.96 -5.73
CA LEU A 139 2.39 -3.30 -4.93
C LEU A 139 2.59 -1.89 -5.45
N MET A 140 2.81 -0.95 -4.53
CA MET A 140 3.08 0.45 -4.80
C MET A 140 4.26 0.88 -3.95
N TYR A 141 5.28 1.44 -4.58
CA TYR A 141 6.42 2.04 -3.89
C TYR A 141 6.51 3.52 -4.19
N PHE A 142 6.66 4.32 -3.16
CA PHE A 142 6.73 5.78 -3.31
C PHE A 142 7.51 6.41 -2.16
N LYS A 143 7.95 7.65 -2.34
CA LYS A 143 8.80 8.35 -1.37
C LYS A 143 8.09 9.56 -0.79
N ILE A 144 8.06 9.68 0.54
CA ILE A 144 7.55 10.84 1.28
C ILE A 144 8.61 11.24 2.31
N ASN A 145 9.02 12.51 2.34
CA ASN A 145 9.96 13.07 3.32
C ASN A 145 11.18 12.17 3.58
N ASN A 146 11.86 11.78 2.50
CA ASN A 146 13.00 10.87 2.52
C ASN A 146 12.75 9.40 2.91
N THR A 147 11.53 9.01 3.22
CA THR A 147 11.16 7.62 3.54
C THR A 147 10.49 6.97 2.34
N VAL A 148 10.92 5.76 1.95
CA VAL A 148 10.21 4.95 0.97
C VAL A 148 9.19 4.07 1.68
N TYR A 149 7.98 4.05 1.14
CA TYR A 149 6.89 3.16 1.53
C TYR A 149 6.68 2.13 0.43
#